data_AF-A0A528N0J1-F1
#
_entry.id   AF-A0A528N0J1-F1
#
_cell.length_a   1.000
_cell.length_b   1.000
_cell.length_c   1.000
_cell.angle_alpha   90.00
_cell.angle_beta   90.00
_cell.angle_gamma   90.00
#
_symmetry.space_group_name_H-M   'P 1'
#
loop_
_entity.id
_entity.type
_entity.pdbx_description
1 polymer ?
#
loop_
_entity_poly.entity_id
_entity_poly.type
_entity_poly.pdbx_seq_one_letter_code
_entity_poly.pdbx_strand_id
1 'polypeptide(L)' 'MRPRHFCRVVQEETHAPFTGFNRAKAAVLELAILVSRLGMLPRDKIEAEIAYLSIAIEKTAGEGEKEAWDWLMQ' A
#
# COMPACT_ATOMS: atom_id res chain seq x y z
N MET A 1 23.57 -3.22 12.23
CA MET A 1 23.58 -1.75 11.99
C MET A 1 22.59 -1.46 10.87
N ARG A 2 21.67 -0.49 11.02
CA ARG A 2 20.75 -0.11 9.94
C ARG A 2 21.43 0.93 9.04
N PRO A 3 21.56 0.70 7.72
CA PRO A 3 22.21 1.67 6.84
C PRO A 3 21.43 2.98 6.80
N ARG A 4 22.15 4.10 6.67
CA ARG A 4 21.59 5.45 6.49
C ARG A 4 22.11 6.01 5.18
N HIS A 5 21.20 6.47 4.34
CA HIS A 5 21.52 7.10 3.06
C HIS A 5 21.32 8.62 3.18
N PHE A 6 22.32 9.40 2.76
CA PHE A 6 22.24 10.85 2.69
C PHE A 6 22.21 11.27 1.23
N CYS A 7 21.07 11.78 0.77
CA CYS A 7 20.83 12.14 -0.62
C CYS A 7 20.61 13.66 -0.75
N ARG A 8 20.92 14.21 -1.93
CA ARG A 8 20.61 15.61 -2.30
C ARG A 8 19.70 15.60 -3.53
N VAL A 9 18.68 16.46 -3.54
CA VAL A 9 17.84 16.68 -4.73
C VAL A 9 18.68 17.38 -5.80
N VAL A 10 18.71 16.81 -7.00
CA VAL A 10 19.44 17.36 -8.16
C VAL A 10 18.50 17.98 -9.20
N GLN A 11 17.25 17.52 -9.27
CA GLN A 11 16.20 18.02 -10.15
C GLN A 11 14.83 17.71 -9.54
N GLU A 12 13.83 18.55 -9.79
CA GLU A 12 12.44 18.39 -9.36
C GLU A 12 11.52 18.85 -10.50
N GLU A 13 10.49 18.06 -10.81
CA GLU A 13 9.54 18.33 -11.89
C GLU A 13 8.14 17.90 -11.44
N THR A 14 7.09 18.54 -11.97
CA THR A 14 5.69 18.13 -11.76
C THR A 14 5.11 17.59 -13.06
N HIS A 15 4.85 16.27 -13.12
CA HIS A 15 4.36 15.61 -14.32
C HIS A 15 2.82 15.60 -14.44
N ALA A 16 2.11 15.47 -13.32
CA ALA A 16 0.67 15.41 -13.29
C ALA A 16 0.15 15.90 -11.91
N PRO A 17 -1.06 16.47 -11.85
CA PRO A 17 -1.66 16.84 -10.58
C PRO A 17 -1.99 15.61 -9.73
N PHE A 18 -1.96 15.80 -8.41
CA PHE A 18 -2.46 14.78 -7.48
C PHE A 18 -3.97 14.61 -7.63
N THR A 19 -4.42 13.36 -7.79
CA THR A 19 -5.84 13.04 -8.05
C THR A 19 -6.73 13.09 -6.80
N GLY A 20 -6.20 13.54 -5.66
CA GLY A 20 -6.91 13.57 -4.39
C GLY A 20 -6.77 12.29 -3.57
N PHE A 21 -7.28 12.35 -2.34
CA PHE A 21 -7.22 11.23 -1.40
C PHE A 21 -8.22 10.13 -1.77
N ASN A 22 -7.74 8.90 -1.77
CA ASN A 22 -8.56 7.71 -1.98
C ASN A 22 -8.16 6.64 -0.94
N ARG A 23 -9.15 6.10 -0.22
CA ARG A 23 -8.91 5.15 0.87
C ARG A 23 -8.42 3.79 0.35
N ALA A 24 -8.86 3.36 -0.83
CA ALA A 24 -8.38 2.14 -1.46
C ALA A 24 -6.91 2.26 -1.88
N LYS A 25 -6.47 3.41 -2.43
CA LYS A 25 -5.04 3.66 -2.71
C LYS A 25 -4.18 3.53 -1.44
N ALA A 26 -4.64 4.08 -0.32
CA ALA A 26 -3.96 3.92 0.97
C ALA A 26 -3.95 2.46 1.44
N ALA A 27 -5.07 1.74 1.29
CA ALA A 27 -5.16 0.34 1.69
C ALA A 27 -4.28 -0.60 0.87
N VAL A 28 -4.13 -0.36 -0.44
CA VAL A 28 -3.19 -1.08 -1.29
C VAL A 28 -1.75 -0.87 -0.80
N LEU A 29 -1.38 0.37 -0.43
CA LEU A 29 -0.05 0.66 0.11
C LEU A 29 0.21 -0.08 1.43
N GLU A 30 -0.75 -0.06 2.36
CA GLU A 30 -0.63 -0.76 3.64
C GLU A 30 -0.59 -2.29 3.46
N LEU A 31 -1.38 -2.85 2.53
CA LEU A 31 -1.32 -4.28 2.21
C LEU A 31 0.06 -4.66 1.65
N ALA A 32 0.66 -3.84 0.78
CA ALA A 32 2.01 -4.09 0.26
C ALA A 32 3.07 -4.14 1.39
N ILE A 33 2.93 -3.27 2.39
CA ILE A 33 3.78 -3.32 3.59
C ILE A 33 3.54 -4.61 4.37
N LEU A 34 2.28 -5.01 4.57
CA LEU A 34 1.92 -6.23 5.29
C LEU A 34 2.49 -7.48 4.61
N VAL A 35 2.31 -7.61 3.29
CA VAL A 35 2.81 -8.74 2.49
C VAL A 35 4.34 -8.83 2.54
N SER A 36 5.06 -7.71 2.63
CA SER A 36 6.52 -7.73 2.81
C SER A 36 7.01 -8.28 4.16
N ARG A 37 6.09 -8.57 5.10
CA ARG A 37 6.40 -8.96 6.49
C ARG A 37 5.67 -10.22 6.96
N LEU A 38 5.11 -11.02 6.06
CA LEU A 38 4.34 -12.22 6.43
C LEU A 38 5.10 -13.17 7.37
N GLY A 39 6.41 -13.36 7.17
CA GLY A 39 7.23 -14.22 8.02
C GLY A 39 7.58 -13.64 9.41
N MET A 40 7.18 -12.40 9.70
CA MET A 40 7.52 -11.69 10.95
C MET A 40 6.30 -11.44 11.84
N LEU A 41 5.09 -11.72 11.35
CA LEU A 41 3.84 -11.40 12.03
C LEU A 41 3.00 -12.66 12.28
N PRO A 42 2.29 -12.73 13.41
CA PRO A 42 1.28 -13.77 13.63
C PRO A 42 0.21 -13.75 12.54
N ARG A 43 -0.26 -14.95 12.15
CA ARG A 43 -1.22 -15.13 11.05
C ARG A 43 -2.57 -14.47 11.32
N ASP A 44 -3.07 -14.59 12.54
CA ASP A 44 -4.30 -13.95 13.02
C ASP A 44 -4.25 -12.43 12.85
N LYS A 45 -3.10 -11.81 13.15
CA LYS A 45 -2.89 -10.39 12.92
C LYS A 45 -2.95 -10.05 11.42
N ILE A 46 -2.27 -10.81 10.57
CA ILE A 46 -2.28 -10.58 9.12
C ILE A 46 -3.71 -10.64 8.59
N GLU A 47 -4.48 -11.68 8.96
CA GLU A 47 -5.87 -11.85 8.51
C GLU A 47 -6.77 -10.71 9.00
N ALA A 48 -6.60 -10.26 10.24
CA ALA A 48 -7.36 -9.12 10.78
C ALA A 48 -7.06 -7.80 10.06
N GLU A 49 -5.79 -7.54 9.76
CA GLU A 49 -5.37 -6.33 9.02
C GLU A 49 -5.91 -6.38 7.58
N ILE A 50 -5.80 -7.52 6.87
CA ILE A 50 -6.38 -7.69 5.53
C ILE A 50 -7.88 -7.42 5.57
N ALA A 51 -8.61 -8.01 6.52
CA ALA A 51 -10.05 -7.82 6.64
C ALA A 51 -10.43 -6.34 6.85
N TYR A 52 -9.66 -5.61 7.67
CA TYR A 52 -9.87 -4.18 7.87
C TYR A 52 -9.59 -3.35 6.61
N LEU A 53 -8.50 -3.65 5.91
CA LEU A 53 -8.10 -2.97 4.68
C LEU A 53 -9.09 -3.22 3.54
N SER A 54 -9.69 -4.41 3.44
CA SER A 54 -10.71 -4.75 2.44
C SER A 54 -11.90 -3.79 2.44
N ILE A 55 -12.29 -3.26 3.60
CA ILE A 55 -13.39 -2.28 3.72
C ILE A 55 -13.13 -1.03 2.87
N ALA A 56 -11.87 -0.61 2.77
CA ALA A 56 -11.49 0.55 1.98
C ALA A 56 -11.57 0.24 0.47
N ILE A 57 -11.15 -0.96 0.08
CA ILE A 57 -11.22 -1.45 -1.30
C ILE A 57 -12.66 -1.54 -1.77
N GLU A 58 -13.51 -2.23 -1.02
CA GLU A 58 -14.93 -2.40 -1.35
C GLU A 58 -15.66 -1.07 -1.56
N LYS A 59 -15.31 -0.06 -0.76
CA LYS A 59 -16.04 1.23 -0.73
C LYS A 59 -15.48 2.27 -1.70
N THR A 60 -14.21 2.19 -2.08
CA THR A 60 -13.55 3.32 -2.77
C THR A 60 -12.59 2.92 -3.90
N ALA A 61 -12.42 1.63 -4.19
CA ALA A 61 -11.53 1.18 -5.26
C ALA A 61 -12.15 1.38 -6.65
N GLY A 62 -11.38 1.99 -7.55
CA GLY A 62 -11.56 1.86 -8.98
C GLY A 62 -10.90 0.58 -9.52
N GLU A 63 -10.84 0.45 -10.84
CA GLU A 63 -10.26 -0.74 -11.49
C GLU A 63 -8.77 -0.93 -11.14
N GLY A 64 -7.99 0.14 -11.15
CA GLY A 64 -6.55 0.07 -10.85
C GLY A 64 -6.25 -0.33 -9.39
N GLU A 65 -7.05 0.12 -8.42
CA GLU A 65 -6.86 -0.31 -7.03
C GLU A 65 -7.27 -1.77 -6.83
N LYS A 66 -8.29 -2.26 -7.54
CA LYS A 66 -8.69 -3.69 -7.48
C LYS A 66 -7.62 -4.58 -8.10
N GLU A 67 -7.09 -4.21 -9.26
CA GLU A 67 -6.01 -4.96 -9.91
C GLU A 67 -4.77 -5.03 -9.00
N ALA A 68 -4.34 -3.90 -8.43
CA ALA A 68 -3.21 -3.87 -7.52
C ALA A 68 -3.44 -4.70 -6.24
N TRP A 69 -4.67 -4.68 -5.72
CA TRP A 69 -5.06 -5.52 -4.58
C TRP A 69 -4.97 -7.01 -4.92
N ASP A 70 -5.48 -7.41 -6.09
CA ASP A 70 -5.45 -8.80 -6.54
C ASP A 70 -4.02 -9.32 -6.71
N TRP A 71 -3.08 -8.49 -7.20
CA TRP A 71 -1.66 -8.86 -7.25
C TRP A 71 -1.06 -9.16 -5.88
N LEU A 72 -1.48 -8.44 -4.85
CA LEU A 72 -0.95 -8.60 -3.48
C LEU A 72 -1.56 -9.80 -2.74
N MET A 73 -2.73 -10.26 -3.17
CA MET A 73 -3.44 -11.39 -2.57
C MET A 73 -3.07 -12.76 -3.18
N GLN A 74 -2.19 -12.78 -4.19
CA GLN A 74 -1.62 -13.99 -4.79
C GLN A 74 -0.45 -14.54 -3.97
#